data_AF-A0A2V6PPD1-F1
#
_entry.id   AF-A0A2V6PPD1-F1
#
_cell.length_a   1.000
_cell.length_b   1.000
_cell.length_c   1.000
_cell.angle_alpha   90.00
_cell.angle_beta   90.00
_cell.angle_gamma   90.00
#
_symmetry.space_group_name_H-M   'P 1'
#
loop_
_entity.id
_entity.type
_entity.pdbx_description
1 polymer ?
#
loop_
_entity_poly.entity_id
_entity_poly.type
_entity_poly.pdbx_seq_one_letter_code
_entity_poly.pdbx_strand_id
1 'polypeptide(L)'
;MGRERELRRMDEAFTAMQAGCGQVVSLIGQPGAGKTRLQREFFTRLETAGQLEGTTIRHATCSSLGEQTYGTAAALLRDAYGVAAGDSFEVARAKLV
;
A
#
# COMPACT_ATOMS: atom_id res chain seq x y z
N MET A 1 -17.90 8.54 13.09
CA MET A 1 -19.06 9.38 12.73
C MET A 1 -18.86 10.05 11.37
N GLY A 2 -19.14 9.32 10.30
CA GLY A 2 -19.25 9.84 8.93
C GLY A 2 -18.33 9.20 7.90
N ARG A 3 -17.50 8.20 8.29
CA ARG A 3 -16.64 7.46 7.35
C ARG A 3 -16.86 5.94 7.37
N GLU A 4 -17.88 5.49 8.09
CA GLU A 4 -18.19 4.07 8.25
C GLU A 4 -18.54 3.40 6.93
N ARG A 5 -19.13 4.13 5.95
CA ARG A 5 -19.41 3.57 4.62
C ARG A 5 -18.13 3.36 3.82
N GLU A 6 -17.21 4.31 3.86
CA GLU A 6 -15.93 4.25 3.17
C GLU A 6 -15.06 3.14 3.75
N LEU A 7 -15.00 3.03 5.08
CA LEU A 7 -14.28 1.95 5.77
C LEU A 7 -14.86 0.58 5.42
N ARG A 8 -16.20 0.44 5.45
CA ARG A 8 -16.85 -0.81 5.05
C ARG A 8 -16.49 -1.24 3.62
N ARG A 9 -16.43 -0.31 2.66
CA ARG A 9 -16.00 -0.62 1.28
C ARG A 9 -14.54 -1.07 1.22
N MET A 10 -13.67 -0.47 2.03
CA MET A 10 -12.27 -0.88 2.12
C MET A 10 -12.15 -2.28 2.74
N ASP A 11 -12.96 -2.59 3.76
CA ASP A 11 -13.02 -3.91 4.40
C ASP A 11 -13.55 -5.00 3.45
N GLU A 12 -14.59 -4.69 2.67
CA GLU A 12 -15.14 -5.58 1.61
C GLU A 12 -14.07 -5.89 0.54
N ALA A 13 -13.34 -4.86 0.09
CA ALA A 13 -12.23 -5.04 -0.85
C ALA A 13 -11.09 -5.87 -0.25
N PHE A 14 -10.73 -5.63 1.01
CA PHE A 14 -9.70 -6.42 1.69
C PHE A 14 -10.08 -7.90 1.79
N THR A 15 -11.33 -8.17 2.14
CA THR A 15 -11.86 -9.55 2.21
C THR A 15 -11.80 -10.23 0.84
N ALA A 16 -12.19 -9.53 -0.23
CA ALA A 16 -12.09 -10.07 -1.59
C ALA A 16 -10.64 -10.33 -2.01
N MET A 17 -9.70 -9.44 -1.63
CA MET A 17 -8.27 -9.62 -1.87
C MET A 17 -7.74 -10.87 -1.15
N GLN A 18 -8.13 -11.09 0.10
CA GLN A 18 -7.75 -12.30 0.85
C GLN A 18 -8.32 -13.58 0.22
N ALA A 19 -9.48 -13.49 -0.45
CA ALA A 19 -10.05 -14.60 -1.23
C ALA A 19 -9.36 -14.84 -2.59
N GLY A 20 -8.28 -14.12 -2.91
CA GLY A 20 -7.52 -14.25 -4.16
C GLY A 20 -8.02 -13.37 -5.31
N CYS A 21 -9.00 -12.49 -5.07
CA CYS A 21 -9.51 -11.56 -6.06
C CYS A 21 -8.76 -10.23 -5.95
N GLY A 22 -7.81 -9.95 -6.85
CA GLY A 22 -7.07 -8.68 -6.86
C GLY A 22 -7.99 -7.45 -6.86
N GLN A 23 -7.74 -6.51 -5.95
CA GLN A 23 -8.55 -5.30 -5.78
C GLN A 23 -7.72 -4.04 -6.00
N VAL A 24 -8.38 -2.99 -6.52
CA VAL A 24 -7.82 -1.64 -6.60
C VAL A 24 -8.80 -0.67 -5.95
N VAL A 25 -8.33 0.05 -4.94
CA VAL A 25 -9.11 1.06 -4.23
C VAL A 25 -8.45 2.42 -4.40
N SER A 26 -9.22 3.41 -4.87
CA SER A 26 -8.75 4.79 -5.02
C SER A 26 -9.46 5.70 -4.01
N LEU A 27 -8.67 6.40 -3.19
CA LEU A 27 -9.17 7.38 -2.23
C LEU A 27 -9.13 8.78 -2.84
N ILE A 28 -10.27 9.24 -3.37
CA ILE A 28 -10.40 10.52 -4.05
C ILE A 28 -11.13 11.51 -3.15
N GLY A 29 -10.63 12.74 -3.06
CA GLY A 29 -11.26 13.81 -2.28
C GLY A 29 -10.39 15.05 -2.22
N GLN A 30 -10.98 16.17 -1.81
CA GLN A 30 -10.28 17.45 -1.71
C GLN A 30 -9.10 17.39 -0.72
N PRO A 31 -8.10 18.28 -0.85
CA PRO A 31 -7.09 18.49 0.19
C PRO A 31 -7.77 18.71 1.55
N GLY A 32 -7.25 18.09 2.61
CA GLY A 32 -7.87 18.18 3.95
C GLY A 32 -9.12 17.31 4.19
N ALA A 33 -9.66 16.61 3.19
CA ALA A 33 -10.85 15.75 3.36
C ALA A 33 -10.65 14.54 4.32
N GLY A 34 -9.41 14.30 4.77
CA GLY A 34 -9.08 13.24 5.73
C GLY A 34 -8.72 11.90 5.10
N LYS A 35 -8.29 11.86 3.83
CA LYS A 35 -7.88 10.62 3.13
C LYS A 35 -6.81 9.82 3.88
N THR A 36 -5.75 10.50 4.34
CA THR A 36 -4.69 9.88 5.15
C THR A 36 -5.21 9.37 6.49
N ARG A 37 -6.16 10.07 7.11
CA ARG A 37 -6.79 9.62 8.36
C ARG A 37 -7.61 8.36 8.12
N LEU A 38 -8.38 8.32 7.04
CA LEU A 38 -9.18 7.16 6.64
C LEU A 38 -8.31 5.92 6.38
N GLN A 39 -7.22 6.08 5.62
CA GLN A 39 -6.25 5.01 5.38
C GLN A 39 -5.64 4.48 6.69
N ARG A 40 -5.21 5.37 7.58
CA ARG A 40 -4.64 4.98 8.88
C ARG A 40 -5.67 4.23 9.73
N GLU A 41 -6.88 4.75 9.82
CA GLU A 41 -7.96 4.11 10.58
C GLU A 41 -8.28 2.70 10.06
N PHE A 42 -8.31 2.52 8.74
CA PHE A 42 -8.48 1.22 8.11
C PHE A 42 -7.38 0.22 8.53
N PHE A 43 -6.09 0.59 8.38
CA PHE A 43 -5.00 -0.30 8.78
C PHE A 43 -4.98 -0.61 10.27
N THR A 44 -5.27 0.38 11.13
CA THR A 44 -5.38 0.15 12.57
C THR A 44 -6.50 -0.85 12.91
N ARG A 45 -7.63 -0.81 12.18
CA ARG A 45 -8.71 -1.79 12.37
C ARG A 45 -8.29 -3.20 11.98
N LEU A 46 -7.66 -3.35 10.81
CA LEU A 46 -7.16 -4.65 10.36
C LEU A 46 -6.14 -5.24 11.32
N GLU A 47 -5.22 -4.41 11.83
CA GLU A 47 -4.21 -4.81 12.82
C GLU A 47 -4.87 -5.23 14.13
N THR A 48 -5.78 -4.43 14.67
CA THR A 48 -6.51 -4.73 15.92
C THR A 48 -7.33 -6.02 15.80
N ALA A 49 -7.86 -6.31 14.61
CA ALA A 49 -8.63 -7.52 14.33
C ALA A 49 -7.77 -8.74 13.97
N GLY A 50 -6.43 -8.61 13.93
CA GLY A 50 -5.52 -9.70 13.52
C GLY A 50 -5.62 -10.07 12.03
N GLN A 51 -6.32 -9.30 11.22
CA GLN A 51 -6.59 -9.63 9.81
C GLN A 51 -5.40 -9.39 8.89
N LEU A 52 -4.33 -8.80 9.41
CA LEU A 52 -3.07 -8.63 8.69
C LEU A 52 -2.17 -9.86 8.73
N GLU A 53 -2.53 -10.90 9.50
CA GLU A 53 -1.77 -12.14 9.51
C GLU A 53 -1.69 -12.74 8.10
N GLY A 54 -0.48 -13.12 7.69
CA GLY A 54 -0.21 -13.61 6.33
C GLY A 54 -0.31 -12.54 5.22
N THR A 55 -0.62 -11.28 5.55
CA THR A 55 -0.69 -10.18 4.60
C THR A 55 0.54 -9.29 4.70
N THR A 56 1.25 -9.15 3.60
CA THR A 56 2.41 -8.29 3.50
C THR A 56 1.99 -6.88 3.09
N ILE A 57 2.19 -5.89 3.96
CA ILE A 57 1.92 -4.47 3.64
C ILE A 57 3.19 -3.82 3.06
N ARG A 58 3.02 -3.08 1.97
CA ARG A 58 4.07 -2.32 1.28
C ARG A 58 3.58 -0.89 1.05
N HIS A 59 4.44 0.09 1.23
CA HIS A 59 4.07 1.50 1.11
C HIS A 59 5.12 2.26 0.28
N ALA A 60 4.64 3.00 -0.72
CA ALA A 60 5.47 3.92 -1.49
C ALA A 60 4.81 5.30 -1.54
N THR A 61 5.62 6.34 -1.43
CA THR A 61 5.18 7.72 -1.59
C THR A 61 5.41 8.17 -3.02
N CYS A 62 4.35 8.66 -3.69
CA CYS A 62 4.49 9.35 -4.95
C CYS A 62 4.60 10.86 -4.69
N SER A 63 5.74 11.45 -5.04
CA SER A 63 5.98 12.88 -4.84
C SER A 63 5.74 13.61 -6.15
N SER A 64 4.89 14.65 -6.11
CA SER A 64 4.71 15.56 -7.25
C SER A 64 5.94 16.44 -7.52
N LEU A 65 6.94 16.44 -6.62
CA LEU A 65 8.12 17.30 -6.66
C LEU A 65 9.36 16.55 -7.18
N GLY A 66 9.27 15.98 -8.39
CA GLY A 66 10.46 15.49 -9.12
C GLY A 66 10.74 13.98 -9.04
N GLU A 67 9.71 13.14 -9.01
CA GLU A 67 9.89 11.69 -9.08
C GLU A 67 10.30 11.23 -10.50
N GLN A 68 11.27 10.31 -10.58
CA GLN A 68 11.66 9.69 -11.85
C GLN A 68 10.48 8.92 -12.46
N THR A 69 10.44 8.78 -13.78
CA THR A 69 9.44 7.94 -14.46
C THR A 69 9.43 6.54 -13.84
N TYR A 70 8.24 6.06 -13.46
CA TYR A 70 8.05 4.79 -12.73
C TYR A 70 8.66 4.73 -11.32
N GLY A 71 9.06 5.86 -10.72
CA GLY A 71 9.72 5.88 -9.41
C GLY A 71 8.94 5.17 -8.31
N THR A 72 7.61 5.35 -8.27
CA THR A 72 6.74 4.73 -7.26
C THR A 72 6.65 3.21 -7.46
N ALA A 73 6.48 2.76 -8.71
CA ALA A 73 6.47 1.33 -9.03
C ALA A 73 7.82 0.69 -8.69
N ALA A 74 8.91 1.35 -9.03
CA ALA A 74 10.26 0.89 -8.70
C ALA A 74 10.48 0.84 -7.17
N ALA A 75 9.94 1.80 -6.41
CA ALA A 75 10.01 1.79 -4.95
C ALA A 75 9.27 0.60 -4.34
N LEU A 76 8.06 0.28 -4.84
CA LEU A 76 7.31 -0.90 -4.40
C LEU A 76 8.04 -2.20 -4.70
N LEU A 77 8.63 -2.33 -5.90
CA LEU A 77 9.39 -3.52 -6.26
C LEU A 77 10.64 -3.67 -5.40
N ARG A 78 11.39 -2.58 -5.16
CA ARG A 78 12.55 -2.62 -4.26
C ARG A 78 12.19 -3.06 -2.85
N ASP A 79 11.07 -2.56 -2.32
CA ASP A 79 10.53 -2.96 -1.01
C ASP A 79 10.06 -4.44 -1.01
N ALA A 80 9.49 -4.92 -2.11
CA ALA A 80 9.09 -6.32 -2.27
C ALA A 80 10.28 -7.30 -2.30
N TYR A 81 11.36 -6.95 -3.01
CA TYR A 81 12.55 -7.80 -3.19
C TYR A 81 13.71 -7.49 -2.21
N GLY A 82 13.52 -6.55 -1.28
CA GLY A 82 14.57 -6.17 -0.32
C GLY A 82 15.82 -5.54 -0.98
N VAL A 83 15.64 -4.83 -2.09
CA VAL A 83 16.72 -4.14 -2.81
C VAL A 83 17.00 -2.80 -2.13
N ALA A 84 18.21 -2.66 -1.58
CA ALA A 84 18.66 -1.45 -0.90
C ALA A 84 19.33 -0.48 -1.87
N ALA A 85 19.33 0.82 -1.54
CA ALA A 85 19.94 1.86 -2.38
C ALA A 85 21.44 1.67 -2.60
N GLY A 86 22.14 0.95 -1.69
CA GLY A 86 23.56 0.66 -1.79
C GLY A 86 23.90 -0.68 -2.44
N ASP A 87 22.90 -1.47 -2.88
CA ASP A 87 23.17 -2.74 -3.55
C ASP A 87 23.88 -2.48 -4.89
N SER A 88 24.91 -3.29 -5.18
CA SER A 88 25.45 -3.35 -6.54
C SER A 88 24.40 -3.96 -7.48
N PHE A 89 24.55 -3.70 -8.78
CA PHE A 89 23.65 -4.28 -9.79
C PHE A 89 23.57 -5.81 -9.70
N GLU A 90 24.69 -6.48 -9.47
CA GLU A 90 24.74 -7.95 -9.34
C GLU A 90 23.96 -8.46 -8.12
N VAL A 91 24.08 -7.77 -6.97
CA VAL A 91 23.33 -8.10 -5.75
C VAL A 91 21.84 -7.84 -5.96
N ALA A 92 21.48 -6.70 -6.54
CA ALA A 92 20.09 -6.36 -6.82
C ALA A 92 19.46 -7.39 -7.77
N ARG A 93 20.16 -7.81 -8.83
CA ARG A 93 19.70 -8.83 -9.78
C ARG A 93 19.47 -10.18 -9.09
N ALA A 94 20.39 -10.59 -8.22
CA ALA A 94 20.26 -11.85 -7.49
C ALA A 94 19.04 -11.91 -6.56
N LYS A 95 18.54 -10.75 -6.07
CA LYS A 95 17.34 -10.65 -5.23
C LYS A 95 16.02 -10.76 -6.00
N LEU A 96 16.04 -10.69 -7.33
CA LEU A 96 14.84 -10.74 -8.18
C LEU A 96 14.47 -12.17 -8.64
N VAL A 97 15.27 -13.18 -8.27
CA VAL A 97 15.12 -14.60 -8.65
C VAL A 97 14.68 -15.40 -7.45
#